data_AF-A0A537CVI6-F1
#
_entry.id   AF-A0A537CVI6-F1
#
_cell.length_a   1.000
_cell.length_b   1.000
_cell.length_c   1.000
_cell.angle_alpha   90.00
_cell.angle_beta   90.00
_cell.angle_gamma   90.00
#
_symmetry.space_group_name_H-M   'P 1'
#
loop_
_entity.id
_entity.type
_entity.pdbx_description
1 polymer ?
#
loop_
_entity_poly.entity_id
_entity_poly.type
_entity_poly.pdbx_seq_one_letter_code
_entity_poly.pdbx_strand_id
1 'polypeptide(L)' 'MDSVDLEVLRKSAEWLAAGRRVLLVTVVKTWGSSPRPPGALLAVRDDGHVVGSVSGGCIEDDIVERSRREG' A
#
# COMPACT_ATOMS: atom_id res chain seq x y z
N MET A 1 -16.68 -10.32 -5.96
CA MET A 1 -16.05 -9.38 -5.02
C MET A 1 -14.58 -9.35 -5.41
N ASP A 2 -14.09 -8.24 -5.95
CA ASP A 2 -12.66 -8.14 -6.29
C ASP A 2 -11.83 -8.31 -5.00
N SER A 3 -10.68 -8.97 -5.10
CA SER A 3 -9.78 -9.07 -3.95
C SER A 3 -9.22 -7.69 -3.63
N VAL A 4 -8.95 -7.43 -2.34
CA VAL A 4 -8.33 -6.17 -1.88
C VAL A 4 -7.05 -5.88 -2.67
N ASP A 5 -6.26 -6.90 -2.97
CA ASP A 5 -5.02 -6.75 -3.74
C ASP A 5 -5.27 -6.27 -5.18
N LEU A 6 -6.35 -6.73 -5.82
CA LEU A 6 -6.71 -6.26 -7.16
C LEU A 6 -7.17 -4.80 -7.13
N GLU A 7 -7.87 -4.39 -6.07
CA GLU A 7 -8.22 -2.98 -5.85
C GLU A 7 -6.98 -2.10 -5.70
N VAL A 8 -5.98 -2.55 -4.93
CA VAL A 8 -4.70 -1.84 -4.77
C VAL A 8 -4.00 -1.64 -6.11
N LEU A 9 -3.92 -2.68 -6.94
CA LEU A 9 -3.27 -2.60 -8.25
C LEU A 9 -4.05 -1.70 -9.22
N ARG A 10 -5.38 -1.77 -9.23
CA ARG A 10 -6.22 -0.89 -10.05
C ARG A 10 -6.03 0.57 -9.64
N LYS A 11 -6.09 0.88 -8.35
CA LYS A 11 -5.89 2.25 -7.84
C LYS A 11 -4.49 2.79 -8.14
N SER A 12 -3.47 1.94 -8.02
CA SER A 12 -2.11 2.28 -8.41
C SER A 12 -2.03 2.68 -9.88
N ALA A 13 -2.62 1.87 -10.78
CA ALA A 13 -2.65 2.17 -12.21
C ALA A 13 -3.43 3.46 -12.52
N GLU A 14 -4.59 3.67 -11.89
CA GLU A 14 -5.38 4.90 -12.03
C GLU A 14 -4.59 6.15 -11.61
N TRP A 15 -3.88 6.09 -10.49
CA TRP A 15 -3.09 7.22 -10.00
C TRP A 15 -1.89 7.52 -10.89
N LEU A 16 -1.18 6.49 -11.35
CA LEU A 16 -0.10 6.66 -12.32
C LEU A 16 -0.59 7.28 -13.63
N ALA A 17 -1.74 6.83 -14.14
CA ALA A 17 -2.37 7.41 -15.34
C ALA A 17 -2.80 8.87 -15.13
N ALA A 18 -3.14 9.26 -13.91
CA ALA A 18 -3.45 10.63 -13.52
C ALA A 18 -2.19 11.50 -13.24
N GLY A 19 -0.98 10.99 -13.52
CA GLY A 19 0.27 11.72 -13.30
C GLY A 19 0.68 11.85 -11.84
N ARG A 20 0.10 11.03 -10.95
CA ARG A 20 0.45 11.00 -9.53
C ARG A 20 1.54 9.99 -9.28
N ARG A 21 2.41 10.27 -8.30
CA ARG A 21 3.41 9.30 -7.85
C ARG A 21 2.75 8.32 -6.87
N VAL A 22 3.18 7.07 -6.96
CA VAL A 22 2.64 5.97 -6.16
C VAL A 22 3.78 5.14 -5.60
N LEU A 23 3.75 4.92 -4.29
CA LEU A 23 4.55 3.91 -3.62
C LEU A 23 3.71 2.64 -3.47
N LEU A 24 4.13 1.55 -4.12
CA LEU A 24 3.53 0.23 -3.96
C LEU A 24 4.35 -0.58 -2.94
N VAL A 25 3.69 -1.11 -1.93
CA VAL A 25 4.28 -1.90 -0.85
C VAL A 25 3.71 -3.32 -0.90
N THR A 26 4.56 -4.30 -0.65
CA THR A 26 4.19 -5.72 -0.63
C THR A 26 4.82 -6.40 0.58
N VAL A 27 4.03 -7.18 1.31
CA VAL A 27 4.55 -8.04 2.37
C VAL A 27 5.34 -9.17 1.74
N VAL A 28 6.67 -9.16 1.86
CA VAL A 28 7.54 -10.22 1.32
C VAL A 28 7.67 -11.42 2.25
N LYS A 29 7.59 -11.20 3.57
CA LYS A 29 7.75 -12.22 4.59
C LYS A 29 7.20 -11.73 5.94
N THR A 30 6.74 -12.66 6.76
CA THR A 30 6.29 -12.41 8.13
C THR A 30 6.91 -13.42 9.10
N TRP A 31 6.91 -13.12 10.39
CA TRP A 31 7.36 -14.01 11.47
C TRP A 31 6.31 -14.03 12.58
N GLY A 32 6.03 -15.22 13.13
CA GLY A 32 5.00 -15.37 14.16
C GLY A 32 3.59 -15.08 13.62
N SER A 33 2.69 -14.64 14.51
CA SER A 33 1.32 -14.26 14.15
C SER A 33 1.32 -12.89 13.46
N SER A 34 1.08 -12.88 12.15
CA SER A 34 0.94 -11.64 11.37
C SER A 34 -0.50 -11.42 10.92
N PRO A 35 -1.06 -10.21 11.08
CA PRO A 35 -2.42 -9.88 10.66
C PRO A 35 -2.61 -9.92 9.14
N ARG A 36 -1.53 -9.76 8.35
CA ARG A 36 -1.54 -9.90 6.90
C ARG A 36 -0.52 -10.96 6.44
N PRO A 37 -0.87 -11.82 5.47
CA PRO A 37 0.05 -12.82 4.95
C PRO A 37 1.05 -12.20 3.95
N PRO A 38 2.14 -12.91 3.63
CA PRO A 38 2.95 -12.60 2.45
C PRO A 38 2.09 -12.44 1.19
N GLY A 39 2.40 -11.41 0.40
CA GLY A 39 1.64 -11.02 -0.79
C GLY A 39 0.62 -9.90 -0.56
N ALA A 40 0.28 -9.56 0.68
CA ALA A 40 -0.62 -8.44 0.96
C ALA A 40 -0.07 -7.12 0.42
N LEU A 41 -0.93 -6.33 -0.22
CA LEU A 41 -0.56 -5.09 -0.90
C LEU A 41 -1.07 -3.83 -0.18
N LEU A 42 -0.33 -2.74 -0.37
CA LEU A 42 -0.67 -1.39 0.03
C LEU A 42 -0.14 -0.42 -1.03
N ALA A 43 -0.95 0.53 -1.47
CA ALA A 43 -0.51 1.64 -2.32
C ALA A 43 -0.68 2.96 -1.59
N VAL A 44 0.33 3.80 -1.65
CA VAL A 44 0.34 5.15 -1.10
C VAL A 44 0.56 6.15 -2.23
N ARG A 45 -0.33 7.11 -2.37
CA ARG A 45 -0.21 8.22 -3.30
C ARG A 45 0.60 9.35 -2.66
N ASP A 46 1.25 10.18 -3.48
CA ASP A 46 2.04 11.34 -3.07
C ASP A 46 1.33 12.38 -2.16
N ASP A 47 0.00 12.41 -2.09
CA ASP A 47 -0.74 13.26 -1.14
C ASP A 47 -1.09 12.55 0.19
N GLY A 48 -0.73 11.28 0.33
CA GLY A 48 -1.02 10.45 1.48
C GLY A 48 -2.32 9.66 1.38
N HIS A 49 -2.99 9.60 0.22
CA HIS A 49 -4.08 8.64 0.03
C HIS A 49 -3.56 7.21 0.03
N VAL A 50 -4.28 6.32 0.70
CA VAL A 50 -3.89 4.92 0.92
C VAL A 50 -4.99 3.97 0.47
N VAL A 51 -4.61 2.86 -0.17
CA VAL A 51 -5.49 1.73 -0.47
C VAL A 51 -4.74 0.44 -0.14
N GLY A 52 -5.44 -0.54 0.46
CA GLY A 52 -4.84 -1.79 0.91
C GLY A 52 -4.33 -1.74 2.34
N SER A 53 -3.61 -2.78 2.77
CA SER A 53 -3.11 -2.89 4.14
C SER A 53 -2.05 -3.99 4.26
N VAL A 54 -0.97 -3.69 4.99
CA VAL A 54 0.13 -4.62 5.30
C VAL A 54 0.18 -5.02 6.77
N SER A 55 -0.48 -4.27 7.66
CA SER A 55 -0.47 -4.54 9.11
C SER A 55 -1.86 -4.54 9.74
N GLY A 56 -2.83 -3.89 9.10
CA GLY A 56 -4.17 -3.70 9.67
C GLY A 56 -4.34 -2.41 10.46
N GLY A 57 -3.40 -1.45 10.37
CA GLY A 57 -3.58 -0.11 10.91
C GLY A 57 -2.27 0.63 11.21
N CYS A 58 -1.48 0.13 12.17
CA CYS A 58 -0.44 0.96 12.80
C CYS A 58 0.81 1.23 11.94
N ILE A 59 1.12 0.39 10.95
CA ILE A 59 2.36 0.56 10.14
C ILE A 59 2.10 1.45 8.92
N GLU A 60 0.84 1.60 8.52
CA GLU A 60 0.44 2.34 7.33
C GLU A 60 0.78 3.84 7.44
N ASP A 61 0.62 4.45 8.62
CA ASP A 61 0.94 5.87 8.85
C ASP A 61 2.45 6.17 8.70
N ASP A 62 3.31 5.28 9.22
CA ASP A 62 4.77 5.40 9.08
C ASP A 62 5.20 5.31 7.60
N ILE A 63 4.53 4.46 6.82
CA ILE A 63 4.78 4.32 5.38
C ILE A 63 4.36 5.60 4.64
N VAL A 64 3.23 6.21 5.00
CA VAL A 64 2.77 7.48 4.41
C VAL A 64 3.77 8.59 4.67
N GLU A 65 4.24 8.72 5.90
CA GLU A 65 5.23 9.75 6.27
C GLU A 65 6.55 9.54 5.53
N ARG A 66 7.00 8.28 5.43
CA ARG A 66 8.19 7.95 4.66
C ARG A 66 8.03 8.26 3.17
N SER A 67 6.86 7.98 2.58
CA SER A 67 6.56 8.30 1.18
C SER A 67 6.61 9.79 0.90
N ARG A 68 6.25 10.65 1.86
CA ARG A 68 6.35 12.12 1.72
C ARG A 68 7.79 12.63 1.78
N ARG A 69 8.65 11.96 2.54
CA ARG A 69 10.08 12.32 2.68
C ARG A 69 10.95 11.85 1.52
N GLU A 70 10.68 10.66 0.99
CA GLU A 70 11.56 9.95 0.05
C GLU A 70 11.03 9.93 -1.39
N GLY A 71 9.77 10.32 -1.60
CA GLY A 71 9.11 10.37 -2.90
C GLY A 71 9.38 11.67 -3.63
#